data_AF-A0A7X5Q9L0-F1
#
_entry.id   AF-A0A7X5Q9L0-F1
#
_cell.length_a   1.000
_cell.length_b   1.000
_cell.length_c   1.000
_cell.angle_alpha   90.00
_cell.angle_beta   90.00
_cell.angle_gamma   90.00
#
_symmetry.space_group_name_H-M   'P 1'
#
loop_
_entity.id
_entity.type
_entity.pdbx_description
1 polymer ?
#
loop_
_entity_poly.entity_id
_entity_poly.type
_entity_poly.pdbx_seq_one_letter_code
_entity_poly.pdbx_strand_id
1 'polypeptide(L)'
;MRPDKFFQQPMVKIQKKYEALRAFYFEKQSAKTVAKKFGYTVSTVYTMTRNFRNICLNDPAPFTHFFADVKPGPKWSTQKQELVEVVVKLRKKYLSVADIKAILDARNLPTSFI
;
A
#
# COMPACT_ATOMS: atom_id res chain seq x y z
N MET A 1 21.91 1.94 22.52
CA MET A 1 21.41 0.76 21.79
C MET A 1 22.60 0.00 21.24
N ARG A 2 22.75 -1.31 21.49
CA ARG A 2 23.90 -2.04 20.94
C ARG A 2 23.74 -2.19 19.41
N PRO A 3 24.82 -2.10 18.62
CA PRO A 3 24.75 -2.24 17.16
C PRO A 3 24.09 -3.54 16.71
N ASP A 4 24.30 -4.65 17.42
CA ASP A 4 23.67 -5.94 17.11
C ASP A 4 22.13 -5.90 17.21
N LYS A 5 21.59 -5.13 18.17
CA LYS A 5 20.14 -4.96 18.33
C LYS A 5 19.52 -4.07 17.26
N PHE A 6 20.30 -3.13 16.71
CA PHE A 6 19.86 -2.26 15.62
C PHE A 6 19.45 -3.05 14.38
N PHE A 7 20.25 -4.05 13.99
CA PHE A 7 19.94 -4.86 12.80
C PHE A 7 18.89 -5.94 13.05
N GLN A 8 18.59 -6.27 14.31
CA GLN A 8 17.56 -7.28 14.65
C GLN A 8 16.14 -6.72 14.64
N GLN A 9 15.96 -5.40 14.71
CA GLN A 9 14.65 -4.75 14.84
C GLN A 9 14.41 -3.75 13.71
N PRO A 10 14.06 -4.21 12.49
CA PRO A 10 13.73 -3.30 11.40
C PRO A 10 12.47 -2.50 11.76
N MET A 11 12.64 -1.20 12.03
CA MET A 11 11.55 -0.30 12.43
C MET A 11 10.78 0.25 11.22
N VAL A 12 11.43 0.34 10.06
CA VAL A 12 10.84 0.93 8.85
C VAL A 12 10.32 -0.18 7.92
N LYS A 13 9.13 0.03 7.33
CA LYS A 13 8.50 -0.93 6.40
C LYS A 13 9.42 -1.32 5.24
N ILE A 14 10.17 -0.36 4.68
CA ILE A 14 11.09 -0.61 3.57
C ILE A 14 12.26 -1.51 3.98
N GLN A 15 12.85 -1.24 5.15
CA GLN A 15 13.93 -2.06 5.71
C GLN A 15 13.45 -3.49 5.98
N LYS A 16 12.27 -3.63 6.57
CA LYS A 16 11.65 -4.94 6.83
C LYS A 16 11.37 -5.71 5.53
N LYS A 17 10.93 -5.03 4.47
CA LYS A 17 10.72 -5.61 3.13
C LYS A 17 12.05 -6.04 2.49
N TYR A 18 13.09 -5.21 2.60
CA TYR A 18 14.44 -5.53 2.14
C TYR A 18 14.97 -6.81 2.80
N GLU A 19 14.98 -6.86 4.13
CA GLU A 19 15.50 -8.01 4.88
C GLU A 19 14.73 -9.31 4.57
N ALA A 20 13.40 -9.21 4.41
CA ALA A 20 12.59 -10.36 4.01
C ALA A 20 12.95 -10.89 2.61
N LEU A 21 13.14 -10.00 1.65
CA LEU A 21 13.53 -10.38 0.29
C LEU A 21 14.98 -10.88 0.22
N ARG A 22 15.90 -10.29 1.00
CA ARG A 22 17.28 -10.77 1.16
C ARG A 22 17.29 -12.18 1.74
N ALA A 23 16.53 -12.43 2.81
CA ALA A 23 16.42 -13.76 3.41
C ALA A 23 15.87 -14.81 2.43
N PHE A 24 14.91 -14.44 1.58
CA PHE A 24 14.35 -15.34 0.57
C PHE A 24 15.32 -15.60 -0.61
N TYR A 25 15.85 -14.54 -1.23
CA TYR A 25 16.64 -14.66 -2.46
C TYR A 25 18.11 -14.96 -2.23
N PHE A 26 18.73 -14.36 -1.21
CA PHE A 26 20.16 -14.48 -0.93
C PHE A 26 20.42 -15.61 0.08
N GLU A 27 19.71 -15.62 1.21
CA GLU A 27 19.88 -16.66 2.25
C GLU A 27 19.10 -17.95 1.95
N LYS A 28 18.36 -18.00 0.83
CA LYS A 28 17.60 -19.17 0.34
C LYS A 28 16.59 -19.75 1.35
N GLN A 29 16.08 -18.92 2.26
CA GLN A 29 15.07 -19.36 3.23
C GLN A 29 13.71 -19.57 2.56
N SER A 30 12.93 -20.52 3.08
CA SER A 30 11.57 -20.75 2.62
C SER A 30 10.65 -19.55 2.89
N ALA A 31 9.63 -19.35 2.05
CA ALA A 31 8.64 -18.30 2.25
C ALA A 31 7.94 -18.41 3.63
N LYS A 32 7.75 -19.63 4.14
CA LYS A 32 7.19 -19.89 5.48
C LYS A 32 8.11 -19.39 6.59
N THR A 33 9.41 -19.63 6.48
CA THR A 33 10.42 -19.16 7.44
C THR A 33 10.50 -17.64 7.45
N VAL A 34 10.56 -17.03 6.26
CA VAL A 34 10.60 -15.57 6.10
C VAL A 34 9.33 -14.92 6.66
N ALA A 35 8.16 -15.47 6.32
CA ALA A 35 6.86 -15.02 6.83
C ALA A 35 6.84 -15.01 8.37
N LYS A 36 7.27 -16.10 9.01
CA LYS A 36 7.35 -16.19 10.47
C LYS A 36 8.36 -15.20 11.06
N LYS A 37 9.56 -15.12 10.50
CA LYS A 37 10.67 -14.26 11.00
C LYS A 37 10.32 -12.77 10.97
N PHE A 38 9.65 -12.34 9.90
CA PHE A 38 9.30 -10.93 9.69
C PHE A 38 7.81 -10.65 9.95
N GLY A 39 7.01 -11.58 10.47
CA GLY A 39 5.59 -11.35 10.75
C GLY A 39 4.77 -10.95 9.51
N TYR A 40 5.03 -11.59 8.37
CA TYR A 40 4.19 -11.51 7.17
C TYR A 40 3.35 -12.78 7.03
N THR A 41 2.32 -12.73 6.19
CA THR A 41 1.70 -13.96 5.70
C THR A 41 2.56 -14.58 4.59
N VAL A 42 2.46 -15.89 4.40
CA VAL A 42 3.17 -16.58 3.31
C VAL A 42 2.76 -16.02 1.93
N SER A 43 1.48 -15.73 1.74
CA SER A 43 0.96 -15.10 0.52
C SER A 43 1.63 -13.75 0.24
N THR A 44 1.76 -12.90 1.27
CA THR A 44 2.44 -11.60 1.15
C THR A 44 3.89 -11.76 0.69
N VAL A 45 4.61 -12.76 1.21
CA VAL A 45 6.00 -13.04 0.79
C VAL A 45 6.05 -13.43 -0.69
N TYR A 46 5.12 -14.27 -1.17
CA TYR A 46 5.05 -14.63 -2.59
C TYR A 46 4.71 -13.43 -3.49
N THR A 47 3.80 -12.56 -3.08
CA THR A 47 3.50 -11.33 -3.83
C THR A 47 4.72 -10.41 -3.89
N MET A 48 5.41 -10.21 -2.76
CA MET A 48 6.61 -9.36 -2.72
C MET A 48 7.73 -9.90 -3.62
N THR A 49 7.97 -11.21 -3.59
CA THR A 49 9.00 -11.86 -4.41
C THR A 49 8.66 -11.78 -5.89
N ARG A 50 7.41 -12.09 -6.28
CA ARG A 50 6.94 -11.92 -7.66
C ARG A 50 7.12 -10.48 -8.16
N ASN A 51 6.67 -9.50 -7.38
CA ASN A 51 6.80 -8.09 -7.75
C ASN A 51 8.25 -7.66 -7.88
N PHE A 52 9.11 -8.07 -6.94
CA PHE A 52 10.53 -7.75 -6.99
C PHE A 52 11.22 -8.38 -8.22
N ARG A 53 10.92 -9.64 -8.53
CA ARG A 53 11.41 -10.30 -9.74
C ARG A 53 11.00 -9.54 -11.00
N ASN A 54 9.74 -9.10 -11.09
CA ASN A 54 9.27 -8.32 -12.22
C ASN A 54 10.02 -6.99 -12.37
N ILE A 55 10.32 -6.30 -11.27
CA ILE A 55 11.13 -5.08 -11.30
C ILE A 55 12.53 -5.41 -11.85
N CYS A 56 13.23 -6.40 -11.28
CA CYS A 56 14.58 -6.76 -11.72
C CYS A 56 14.67 -7.20 -13.19
N LEU A 57 13.61 -7.76 -13.76
CA LEU A 57 13.60 -8.23 -15.16
C LEU A 57 13.26 -7.13 -16.17
N ASN A 58 12.48 -6.13 -15.79
CA ASN A 58 11.94 -5.13 -16.71
C ASN A 58 12.52 -3.74 -16.53
N ASP A 59 13.31 -3.51 -15.48
CA ASP A 59 13.87 -2.21 -15.13
C ASP A 59 15.40 -2.27 -15.12
N PRO A 60 16.10 -1.42 -15.90
CA PRO A 60 17.55 -1.34 -15.88
C PRO A 60 18.12 -0.76 -14.57
N ALA A 61 17.30 -0.13 -13.73
CA ALA A 61 17.72 0.49 -12.47
C ALA A 61 16.81 0.09 -11.27
N PRO A 62 16.72 -1.21 -10.93
CA PRO A 62 15.75 -1.74 -9.95
C PRO A 62 15.93 -1.19 -8.53
N PHE A 63 17.13 -0.69 -8.21
CA PHE A 63 17.42 -0.05 -6.93
C PHE A 63 16.57 1.20 -6.71
N THR A 64 16.34 1.98 -7.77
CA THR A 64 15.55 3.22 -7.69
C THR A 64 14.09 2.91 -7.33
N HIS A 65 13.50 1.87 -7.92
CA HIS A 65 12.12 1.48 -7.61
C HIS A 65 11.98 0.75 -6.27
N PHE A 66 13.02 0.06 -5.81
CA PHE A 66 12.95 -0.71 -4.57
C PHE A 66 13.14 0.12 -3.31
N PHE A 67 14.07 1.07 -3.35
CA PHE A 67 14.39 1.97 -2.22
C PHE A 67 13.80 3.36 -2.37
N ALA A 68 13.15 3.69 -3.50
CA ALA A 68 12.40 4.93 -3.60
C ALA A 68 11.43 5.04 -2.43
N ASP A 69 11.47 6.20 -1.77
CA ASP A 69 10.38 6.62 -0.93
C ASP A 69 9.08 6.50 -1.72
N VAL A 70 8.10 5.84 -1.12
CA VAL A 70 6.74 5.82 -1.65
C VAL A 70 6.28 7.27 -1.63
N LYS A 71 6.41 7.97 -2.76
CA LYS A 71 5.77 9.27 -2.94
C LYS A 71 4.30 9.02 -2.62
N PRO A 72 3.71 9.73 -1.64
CA PRO A 72 2.28 9.63 -1.40
C PRO A 72 1.60 9.79 -2.76
N GLY A 73 0.75 8.83 -3.12
CA GLY A 73 -0.07 8.99 -4.32
C GLY A 73 -0.81 10.32 -4.26
N PRO A 74 -1.28 10.87 -5.38
CA PRO A 74 -1.95 12.16 -5.41
C PRO A 74 -2.97 12.23 -4.26
N LYS A 75 -2.72 13.13 -3.29
CA LYS A 75 -3.68 13.36 -2.22
C LYS A 75 -4.96 13.76 -2.94
N TRP A 76 -6.08 13.12 -2.57
CA TRP A 76 -7.37 13.51 -3.12
C TRP A 76 -7.52 15.02 -2.94
N SER A 77 -7.97 15.72 -3.98
CA SER A 77 -8.24 17.15 -3.87
C SER A 77 -9.19 17.39 -2.71
N THR A 78 -9.09 18.55 -2.06
CA THR A 78 -9.97 18.94 -0.95
C THR A 78 -11.45 18.75 -1.34
N GLN A 79 -11.80 19.11 -2.57
CA GLN A 79 -13.14 18.92 -3.14
C GLN A 79 -13.59 17.45 -3.16
N LYS A 80 -12.70 16.51 -3.49
CA LYS A 80 -13.03 15.07 -3.50
C LYS A 80 -13.18 14.52 -2.07
N GLN A 81 -12.43 15.05 -1.11
CA GLN A 81 -12.58 14.68 0.30
C GLN A 81 -13.91 15.18 0.87
N GLU A 82 -14.25 16.45 0.61
CA GLU A 82 -15.54 17.04 0.98
C GLU A 82 -16.72 16.28 0.37
N LEU A 83 -16.62 15.90 -0.91
CA LEU A 83 -17.63 15.09 -1.58
C LEU A 83 -17.85 13.74 -0.90
N VAL A 84 -16.77 13.05 -0.53
CA VAL A 84 -16.84 11.76 0.18
C VAL A 84 -17.51 11.92 1.54
N GLU A 85 -17.20 12.98 2.27
CA GLU A 85 -17.87 13.26 3.55
C GLU A 85 -19.38 13.50 3.39
N VAL A 86 -19.79 14.24 2.35
CA VAL A 86 -21.20 14.45 2.02
C VAL A 86 -21.89 13.12 1.68
N VAL A 87 -21.28 12.30 0.82
CA VAL A 87 -21.80 10.97 0.46
C VAL A 87 -21.95 10.08 1.69
N VAL A 88 -20.95 10.05 2.58
CA VAL A 88 -21.02 9.28 3.84
C VAL A 88 -22.15 9.78 4.74
N LYS A 89 -22.33 11.10 4.88
CA LYS A 89 -23.45 11.68 5.65
C LYS A 89 -24.82 11.28 5.08
N LEU A 90 -24.96 11.27 3.75
CA LEU A 90 -26.21 10.87 3.09
C LEU A 90 -26.46 9.36 3.21
N ARG A 91 -25.43 8.52 3.07
CA ARG A 91 -25.53 7.07 3.30
C ARG A 91 -25.94 6.72 4.73
N LYS A 92 -25.49 7.50 5.72
CA LYS A 92 -25.92 7.35 7.12
C LYS A 92 -27.42 7.67 7.33
N LYS A 93 -28.06 8.38 6.40
CA LYS A 93 -29.51 8.63 6.37
C LYS A 93 -30.29 7.55 5.61
N TYR A 94 -29.65 6.42 5.28
CA TYR A 94 -30.25 5.31 4.52
C TYR A 94 -30.74 5.69 3.11
N LEU A 95 -30.19 6.78 2.54
CA LEU A 95 -30.51 7.19 1.17
C LEU A 95 -29.88 6.22 0.16
N SER A 96 -30.63 5.90 -0.90
CA SER A 96 -30.15 5.03 -1.96
C SER A 96 -29.07 5.72 -2.80
N VAL A 97 -28.34 4.96 -3.61
CA VAL A 97 -27.34 5.52 -4.54
C VAL A 97 -27.99 6.52 -5.51
N ALA A 98 -29.20 6.21 -6.00
CA ALA A 98 -29.94 7.08 -6.89
C ALA A 98 -30.33 8.40 -6.20
N ASP A 99 -30.80 8.33 -4.96
CA ASP A 99 -31.18 9.52 -4.18
C ASP A 99 -29.97 10.39 -3.87
N ILE A 100 -28.83 9.77 -3.52
CA ILE A 100 -27.58 10.48 -3.28
C ILE A 100 -27.13 11.20 -4.55
N LYS A 101 -27.19 10.52 -5.70
CA LYS A 101 -26.84 11.13 -6.98
C LYS A 101 -27.74 12.33 -7.29
N ALA A 102 -29.06 12.19 -7.16
CA ALA A 102 -30.02 13.28 -7.37
C ALA A 102 -29.76 14.47 -6.43
N ILE A 103 -29.42 14.23 -5.16
CA ILE A 103 -29.10 15.28 -4.18
C ILE A 103 -27.78 15.99 -4.52
N LEU A 104 -26.79 15.27 -5.05
CA LEU A 104 -25.51 15.85 -5.44
C LEU A 104 -25.63 16.66 -6.74
N ASP A 105 -26.37 16.15 -7.72
CA ASP A 105 -26.68 16.85 -8.96
C ASP A 105 -27.48 18.14 -8.68
N ALA A 106 -28.47 18.09 -7.78
CA ALA A 106 -29.23 19.28 -7.35
C ALA A 106 -28.37 20.34 -6.64
N ARG A 107 -27.20 19.96 -6.11
CA ARG A 107 -26.24 20.86 -5.44
C ARG A 107 -25.10 21.29 -6.37
N ASN A 108 -25.16 20.95 -7.66
CA ASN A 108 -24.07 21.17 -8.64
C ASN A 108 -22.71 20.62 -8.16
N LEU A 109 -22.72 19.53 -7.37
CA LEU A 109 -21.50 18.87 -6.94
C LEU A 109 -21.05 17.86 -8.00
N PRO A 110 -19.74 17.73 -8.28
CA PRO A 110 -19.25 16.85 -9.33
C PRO A 110 -19.58 15.39 -9.01
N THR A 111 -20.45 14.79 -9.82
CA THR A 111 -20.86 13.37 -9.71
C THR A 111 -19.98 12.43 -10.53
N SER A 112 -18.97 12.92 -11.23
CA SER A 112 -18.01 12.14 -12.05
C SER A 112 -17.15 11.12 -11.28
N PHE A 113 -17.36 10.98 -9.97
CA PHE A 113 -16.63 10.10 -9.07
C PHE A 113 -17.50 9.06 -8.34
N ILE A 114 -18.81 9.01 -8.63
CA ILE A 114 -19.80 8.11 -8.02
C ILE A 114 -20.36 7.17 -9.08
#